data_AF-A0A7J0H6C2-F1
#
_entry.id   AF-A0A7J0H6C2-F1
#
_cell.length_a   1.000
_cell.length_b   1.000
_cell.length_c   1.000
_cell.angle_alpha   90.00
_cell.angle_beta   90.00
_cell.angle_gamma   90.00
#
_symmetry.space_group_name_H-M   'P 1'
#
loop_
_entity.id
_entity.type
_entity.pdbx_description
1 polymer ?
#
loop_
_entity_poly.entity_id
_entity_poly.type
_entity_poly.pdbx_seq_one_letter_code
_entity_poly.pdbx_strand_id
1 'polypeptide(L)'
;MAVSESNRPKGVAGEAKAAALGVDAPQEELLEIISQVATDVHGVYVSKSSFDHPQYDPLRKIVVDLLIAEGPNAKLKKAAISEAAKLQLNRDITPNEYQKVLNELCVSQGSAWVLKRGDGNPK
;
A
#
# COMPACT_ATOMS: atom_id res chain seq x y z
N MET A 1 15.38 10.32 48.35
CA MET A 1 15.33 9.01 47.66
C MET A 1 13.86 8.64 47.54
N ALA A 2 13.26 8.30 46.41
CA ALA A 2 13.73 7.79 45.12
C ALA A 2 12.84 8.32 43.98
N VAL A 3 13.39 8.43 42.76
CA VAL A 3 12.64 8.76 41.54
C VAL A 3 12.27 7.44 40.87
N SER A 4 10.98 7.22 40.63
CA SER A 4 10.46 6.01 39.98
C SER A 4 10.97 5.91 38.54
N GLU A 5 11.62 4.78 38.22
CA GLU A 5 12.02 4.44 36.86
C GLU A 5 10.77 4.17 36.01
N SER A 6 10.48 5.08 35.09
CA SER A 6 9.47 4.89 34.05
C SER A 6 9.99 3.86 33.05
N ASN A 7 9.34 2.70 33.01
CA ASN A 7 9.63 1.61 32.08
C ASN A 7 9.15 2.00 30.67
N ARG A 8 9.93 2.83 29.95
CA ARG A 8 9.78 3.00 28.49
C ARG A 8 10.21 1.69 27.83
N PRO A 9 9.39 1.07 26.96
CA PRO A 9 9.89 0.02 26.08
C PRO A 9 11.04 0.62 25.27
N LYS A 10 12.24 0.04 25.40
CA LYS A 10 13.36 0.34 24.51
C LYS A 10 12.92 -0.09 23.12
N GLY A 11 12.44 0.86 22.32
CA GLY A 11 12.43 0.72 20.87
C GLY A 11 13.80 0.20 20.46
N VAL A 12 13.79 -0.90 19.72
CA VAL A 12 14.96 -1.73 19.44
C VAL A 12 16.04 -0.84 18.84
N ALA A 13 17.14 -0.62 19.57
CA ALA A 13 18.25 0.22 19.12
C ALA A 13 18.85 -0.21 17.76
N GLY A 14 18.50 -1.40 17.27
CA GLY A 14 18.83 -1.89 15.94
C GLY A 14 18.06 -1.21 14.79
N GLU A 15 16.80 -0.83 14.97
CA GLU A 15 15.98 -0.22 13.90
C GLU A 15 16.49 1.18 13.52
N ALA A 16 16.87 1.98 14.53
CA ALA A 16 17.44 3.30 14.30
C ALA A 16 18.82 3.26 13.62
N LYS A 17 19.61 2.21 13.86
CA LYS A 17 20.94 2.05 13.26
C LYS A 17 20.87 1.56 11.81
N ALA A 18 19.90 0.73 11.46
CA ALA A 18 19.65 0.30 10.09
C ALA A 18 19.15 1.47 9.21
N ALA A 19 18.27 2.32 9.74
CA ALA A 19 17.81 3.53 9.03
C ALA A 19 18.94 4.52 8.73
N ALA A 20 19.93 4.66 9.64
CA ALA A 20 21.08 5.55 9.45
C ALA A 20 22.09 5.04 8.39
N LEU A 21 22.24 3.72 8.24
CA LEU A 21 23.10 3.11 7.22
C LEU A 21 22.47 3.12 5.82
N GLY A 22 21.14 3.18 5.73
CA GLY A 22 20.42 3.30 4.46
C GLY A 22 20.66 4.62 3.72
N VAL A 23 21.25 5.63 4.36
CA VAL A 23 21.60 6.92 3.73
C VAL A 23 22.78 6.79 2.75
N ASP A 24 23.64 5.78 2.93
CA ASP A 24 24.88 5.60 2.16
C ASP A 24 24.79 4.48 1.10
N ALA A 25 23.64 3.77 1.04
CA ALA A 25 23.39 2.78 0.00
C ALA A 25 23.10 3.50 -1.34
N PRO A 26 23.61 2.99 -2.48
CA PRO A 26 23.24 3.50 -3.79
C PRO A 26 21.71 3.51 -3.91
N GLN A 27 21.15 4.64 -4.34
CA GLN A 27 19.70 4.82 -4.44
C GLN A 27 19.03 3.70 -5.25
N GLU A 28 19.73 3.18 -6.26
CA GLU A 28 19.28 2.05 -7.09
C GLU A 28 19.12 0.75 -6.29
N GLU A 29 20.10 0.36 -5.47
CA GLU A 29 20.02 -0.86 -4.65
C GLU A 29 18.86 -0.79 -3.64
N LEU A 30 18.64 0.40 -3.05
CA LEU A 30 17.52 0.62 -2.14
C LEU A 30 16.17 0.48 -2.85
N LEU A 31 16.04 1.05 -4.05
CA LEU A 31 14.84 0.94 -4.86
C LEU A 31 14.57 -0.51 -5.29
N GLU A 32 15.60 -1.28 -5.62
CA GLU A 32 15.48 -2.70 -5.92
C GLU A 32 14.91 -3.47 -4.72
N ILE A 33 15.42 -3.24 -3.51
CA ILE A 33 14.92 -3.88 -2.30
C ILE A 33 13.46 -3.48 -2.02
N ILE A 34 13.12 -2.19 -2.13
CA ILE A 34 11.73 -1.71 -1.96
C ILE A 34 10.82 -2.37 -2.99
N SER A 35 11.27 -2.49 -4.24
CA SER A 35 10.49 -3.08 -5.33
C SER A 35 10.14 -4.56 -5.09
N GLN A 36 10.87 -5.27 -4.21
CA GLN A 36 10.54 -6.66 -3.87
C GLN A 36 9.23 -6.74 -3.09
N VAL A 37 8.95 -5.75 -2.24
CA VAL A 37 7.82 -5.77 -1.30
C VAL A 37 6.73 -4.75 -1.63
N ALA A 38 7.04 -3.72 -2.40
CA ALA A 38 6.12 -2.66 -2.78
C ALA A 38 6.19 -2.36 -4.28
N THR A 39 5.13 -1.80 -4.81
CA THR A 39 5.04 -1.31 -6.18
C THR A 39 4.98 0.21 -6.14
N ASP A 40 5.82 0.87 -6.93
CA ASP A 40 5.72 2.30 -7.16
C ASP A 40 4.49 2.60 -8.03
N VAL A 41 3.58 3.40 -7.49
CA VAL A 41 2.39 3.91 -8.19
C VAL A 41 2.50 5.42 -8.25
N HIS A 42 3.18 5.91 -9.29
CA HIS A 42 3.35 7.34 -9.57
C HIS A 42 3.96 8.15 -8.41
N GLY A 43 4.99 7.59 -7.76
CA GLY A 43 5.68 8.21 -6.63
C GLY A 43 5.12 7.83 -5.26
N VAL A 44 4.12 6.95 -5.21
CA VAL A 44 3.55 6.40 -3.97
C VAL A 44 3.77 4.89 -3.95
N TYR A 45 4.53 4.40 -2.96
CA TYR A 45 4.78 2.97 -2.80
C TYR A 45 3.61 2.26 -2.12
N VAL A 46 3.09 1.23 -2.79
CA VAL A 46 2.00 0.40 -2.31
C VAL A 46 2.52 -1.01 -2.06
N SER A 47 2.38 -1.53 -0.84
CA SER A 47 2.76 -2.92 -0.52
C SER A 47 2.13 -3.90 -1.52
N LYS A 48 2.86 -4.91 -1.98
CA LYS A 48 2.35 -5.92 -2.91
C LYS A 48 1.36 -6.89 -2.26
N SER A 49 1.43 -7.05 -0.95
CA SER A 49 0.58 -7.94 -0.16
C SER A 49 -0.07 -7.21 1.02
N SER A 50 -1.27 -7.64 1.41
CA SER A 50 -1.95 -7.18 2.62
C SER A 50 -1.54 -8.03 3.82
N PHE A 51 -1.17 -7.40 4.94
CA PHE A 51 -0.86 -8.12 6.17
C PHE A 51 -2.10 -8.81 6.77
N ASP A 52 -3.25 -8.12 6.75
CA ASP A 52 -4.49 -8.63 7.35
C ASP A 52 -5.27 -9.53 6.39
N HIS A 53 -5.17 -9.31 5.08
CA HIS A 53 -6.00 -9.94 4.06
C HIS A 53 -5.22 -10.45 2.83
N PRO A 54 -4.18 -11.29 3.00
CA PRO A 54 -3.34 -11.78 1.90
C PRO A 54 -4.13 -12.62 0.87
N GLN A 55 -5.25 -13.22 1.28
CA GLN A 55 -6.14 -13.94 0.36
C GLN A 55 -6.76 -13.05 -0.74
N TYR A 56 -6.70 -11.72 -0.58
CA TYR A 56 -7.19 -10.75 -1.56
C TYR A 56 -6.08 -10.10 -2.41
N ASP A 57 -4.83 -10.57 -2.27
CA ASP A 57 -3.69 -10.08 -3.04
C ASP A 57 -3.89 -10.17 -4.57
N PRO A 58 -4.58 -11.18 -5.15
CA PRO A 58 -4.87 -11.20 -6.57
C PRO A 58 -5.70 -9.98 -7.03
N LEU A 59 -6.74 -9.61 -6.28
CA LEU A 59 -7.54 -8.41 -6.58
C LEU A 59 -6.75 -7.13 -6.30
N ARG A 60 -5.94 -7.13 -5.24
CA ARG A 60 -5.03 -6.02 -4.92
C ARG A 60 -4.11 -5.71 -6.08
N LYS A 61 -3.47 -6.73 -6.66
CA LYS A 61 -2.59 -6.60 -7.82
C LYS A 61 -3.32 -5.94 -9.00
N ILE A 62 -4.54 -6.39 -9.30
CA ILE A 62 -5.36 -5.81 -10.39
C ILE A 62 -5.63 -4.33 -10.16
N VAL A 63 -6.01 -3.95 -8.93
CA VAL A 63 -6.26 -2.54 -8.59
C VAL A 63 -4.98 -1.70 -8.74
N VAL A 64 -3.84 -2.21 -8.30
CA VAL A 64 -2.54 -1.55 -8.46
C VAL A 64 -2.16 -1.39 -9.93
N ASP A 65 -2.30 -2.45 -10.73
CA ASP A 65 -2.02 -2.42 -12.18
C ASP A 65 -2.92 -1.38 -12.89
N LEU A 66 -4.20 -1.30 -12.51
CA LEU A 66 -5.13 -0.30 -13.06
C LEU A 66 -4.73 1.14 -12.68
N LEU A 67 -4.30 1.38 -11.43
CA LEU A 67 -3.82 2.70 -11.00
C LEU A 67 -2.57 3.13 -11.78
N ILE A 68 -1.67 2.19 -12.06
CA ILE A 68 -0.48 2.45 -12.88
C ILE A 68 -0.89 2.80 -14.31
N ALA A 69 -1.76 1.98 -14.92
CA ALA A 69 -2.19 2.16 -16.31
C ALA A 69 -2.96 3.47 -16.57
N GLU A 70 -3.80 3.90 -15.63
CA GLU A 70 -4.58 5.14 -15.73
C GLU A 70 -3.72 6.40 -15.60
N GLY A 71 -2.55 6.31 -14.96
CA GLY A 71 -1.61 7.41 -14.80
C GLY A 71 -1.76 8.24 -13.51
N PRO A 72 -0.99 9.33 -13.38
CA PRO A 72 -1.03 10.20 -12.20
C PRO A 72 -2.44 10.76 -11.94
N ASN A 73 -2.90 10.69 -10.69
CA ASN A 73 -4.27 11.06 -10.27
C ASN A 73 -5.38 10.17 -10.85
N ALA A 74 -5.07 8.90 -11.10
CA ALA A 74 -6.01 7.85 -11.50
C ALA A 74 -7.34 7.88 -10.73
N LYS A 75 -8.45 7.71 -11.46
CA LYS A 75 -9.82 7.67 -10.91
C LYS A 75 -10.50 6.37 -11.32
N LEU A 76 -10.35 5.34 -10.50
CA LEU A 76 -10.91 4.03 -10.81
C LEU A 76 -12.41 3.99 -10.52
N LYS A 77 -13.19 3.56 -11.52
CA LYS A 77 -14.62 3.28 -11.35
C LYS A 77 -14.84 1.82 -11.02
N LYS A 78 -15.89 1.53 -10.24
CA LYS A 78 -16.30 0.16 -9.88
C LYS A 78 -16.44 -0.76 -11.09
N ALA A 79 -16.99 -0.26 -12.21
CA ALA A 79 -17.18 -1.04 -13.43
C ALA A 79 -15.84 -1.55 -14.00
N ALA A 80 -14.86 -0.66 -14.16
CA ALA A 80 -13.53 -1.02 -14.68
C ALA A 80 -12.82 -2.04 -13.78
N ILE A 81 -12.90 -1.86 -12.45
CA ILE A 81 -12.34 -2.82 -11.48
C ILE A 81 -13.02 -4.18 -11.61
N SER A 82 -14.35 -4.22 -11.70
CA SER A 82 -15.11 -5.48 -11.79
C SER A 82 -14.84 -6.20 -13.11
N GLU A 83 -14.73 -5.46 -14.21
CA GLU A 83 -14.40 -6.00 -15.53
C GLU A 83 -12.99 -6.60 -15.57
N ALA A 84 -11.98 -5.85 -15.10
CA ALA A 84 -10.62 -6.34 -15.01
C ALA A 84 -10.50 -7.57 -14.09
N ALA A 85 -11.24 -7.57 -12.98
CA ALA A 85 -11.28 -8.71 -12.07
C ALA A 85 -11.91 -9.96 -12.71
N LYS A 86 -13.02 -9.81 -13.45
CA LYS A 86 -13.61 -10.92 -14.21
C LYS A 86 -12.63 -11.49 -15.24
N LEU A 87 -11.93 -10.62 -15.95
CA LEU A 87 -10.97 -11.01 -17.00
C LEU A 87 -9.75 -11.75 -16.44
N GLN A 88 -9.19 -11.26 -15.32
CA GLN A 88 -7.93 -11.80 -14.78
C GLN A 88 -8.13 -12.91 -13.74
N LEU A 89 -9.21 -12.87 -12.96
CA LEU A 89 -9.49 -13.88 -11.93
C LEU A 89 -10.44 -14.98 -12.43
N ASN A 90 -11.01 -14.83 -13.64
CA ASN A 90 -12.02 -15.73 -14.21
C ASN A 90 -13.24 -15.96 -13.28
N ARG A 91 -13.57 -14.96 -12.46
CA ARG A 91 -14.71 -14.99 -11.54
C ARG A 91 -15.19 -13.59 -11.19
N ASP A 92 -16.42 -13.52 -10.69
CA ASP A 92 -16.90 -12.33 -10.00
C ASP A 92 -16.21 -12.15 -8.64
N ILE A 93 -15.92 -10.90 -8.31
CA ILE A 93 -15.43 -10.50 -6.99
C ILE A 93 -16.59 -10.26 -6.04
N THR A 94 -16.42 -10.68 -4.79
CA THR A 94 -17.45 -10.46 -3.78
C THR A 94 -17.45 -9.00 -3.31
N PRO A 95 -18.58 -8.48 -2.80
CA PRO A 95 -18.62 -7.13 -2.22
C PRO A 95 -17.61 -6.94 -1.08
N ASN A 96 -17.38 -7.97 -0.26
CA ASN A 96 -16.43 -7.92 0.84
C ASN A 96 -14.98 -7.82 0.34
N GLU A 97 -14.58 -8.65 -0.63
CA GLU A 97 -13.27 -8.55 -1.30
C GLU A 97 -13.02 -7.15 -1.83
N TYR A 98 -13.99 -6.63 -2.59
CA TYR A 98 -13.94 -5.30 -3.17
C TYR A 98 -13.75 -4.21 -2.10
N GLN A 99 -14.57 -4.24 -1.06
CA GLN A 99 -14.52 -3.24 0.01
C GLN A 99 -13.21 -3.31 0.79
N LYS A 100 -12.70 -4.51 1.10
CA LYS A 100 -11.46 -4.68 1.84
C LYS A 100 -10.27 -4.13 1.08
N VAL A 101 -10.10 -4.51 -0.19
CA VAL A 101 -8.98 -4.06 -1.02
C VAL A 101 -9.04 -2.54 -1.25
N LEU A 102 -10.21 -1.99 -1.63
CA LEU A 102 -10.28 -0.56 -1.94
C LEU A 102 -10.22 0.33 -0.72
N ASN A 103 -10.79 -0.07 0.42
CA ASN A 103 -10.64 0.71 1.64
C ASN A 103 -9.21 0.68 2.18
N GLU A 104 -8.43 -0.35 1.86
CA GLU A 104 -7.02 -0.39 2.22
C GLU A 104 -6.22 0.59 1.36
N LEU A 105 -6.34 0.48 0.03
CA LEU A 105 -5.51 1.21 -0.96
C LEU A 105 -5.98 2.63 -1.26
N CYS A 106 -7.28 2.84 -1.29
CA CYS A 106 -7.88 4.01 -1.94
C CYS A 106 -8.80 4.78 -0.98
N VAL A 107 -9.10 6.01 -1.36
CA VAL A 107 -10.19 6.81 -0.79
C VAL A 107 -11.26 7.02 -1.84
N SER A 108 -12.51 7.03 -1.39
CA SER A 108 -13.62 7.38 -2.26
C SER A 108 -13.65 8.89 -2.51
N GLN A 109 -13.69 9.29 -3.77
CA GLN A 109 -13.87 10.66 -4.21
C GLN A 109 -15.06 10.71 -5.17
N GLY A 110 -16.25 10.97 -4.62
CA GLY A 110 -17.51 10.89 -5.37
C GLY A 110 -17.83 9.44 -5.77
N SER A 111 -17.88 9.18 -7.09
CA SER A 111 -18.14 7.84 -7.64
C SER A 111 -16.88 7.09 -8.08
N ALA A 112 -15.69 7.64 -7.80
CA ALA A 112 -14.40 7.08 -8.17
C ALA A 112 -13.55 6.77 -6.93
N TRP A 113 -12.60 5.86 -7.10
CA TRP A 113 -11.57 5.53 -6.13
C TRP A 113 -10.24 6.13 -6.58
N VAL A 114 -9.59 6.82 -5.66
CA VAL A 114 -8.29 7.45 -5.88
C VAL A 114 -7.31 6.87 -4.86
N LEU A 115 -6.07 6.62 -5.29
CA LEU A 115 -5.02 6.11 -4.41
C LEU A 115 -4.85 7.02 -3.17
N LYS A 116 -4.73 6.41 -1.99
CA LYS A 116 -4.37 7.14 -0.77
C LYS A 116 -2.96 7.71 -0.89
N ARG A 117 -2.79 8.98 -0.55
CA ARG A 117 -1.47 9.59 -0.40
C ARG A 117 -0.91 9.25 0.97
N GLY A 118 0.40 9.01 1.03
CA GLY A 118 1.14 8.67 2.26
C GLY A 118 1.27 9.85 3.24
N ASP A 119 0.91 11.05 2.79
CA ASP A 119 0.93 12.27 3.59
C ASP A 119 -0.32 12.27 4.47
N GLY A 120 -0.21 11.67 5.66
CA GLY A 120 -1.31 11.57 6.60
C GLY A 120 -2.03 12.91 6.76
N ASN A 121 -3.24 13.02 6.23
CA ASN A 121 -4.12 14.12 6.60
C ASN A 121 -4.45 13.94 8.08
N PRO A 122 -4.05 14.86 8.97
CA PRO A 122 -4.62 14.87 10.31
C PRO A 122 -6.11 15.15 10.13
N LYS A 123 -6.94 14.28 10.71
CA LYS A 123 -8.34 14.61 10.94
C LYS A 123 -8.47 15.81 11.86
#